data_AF-A0A9D8UIL4-F1
#
_entry.id   AF-A0A9D8UIL4-F1
#
_cell.length_a   1.000
_cell.length_b   1.000
_cell.length_c   1.000
_cell.angle_alpha   90.00
_cell.angle_beta   90.00
_cell.angle_gamma   90.00
#
_symmetry.space_group_name_H-M   'P 1'
#
loop_
_entity.id
_entity.type
_entity.pdbx_description
1 polymer ?
#
loop_
_entity_poly.entity_id
_entity_poly.type
_entity_poly.pdbx_seq_one_letter_code
_entity_poly.pdbx_strand_id
1 'polypeptide(L)'
;MEQKFRNSGNSPDFNLDEYIDEKANEIPGQKQIPEDDIDYPKPSKKRNLIAILLFSTIAGAWFLIGGPASVFVFDDDGFNIEVNVPEFVVPDVPDIQNFPAPPAPPVAINDGVPQVYLDYLQAANQAGYTINISPTGIRALYESGVPLSYLESLNNANYLDDFSYSAIIGFFSSGVPIEYLDQFNEAGFLDEFSYSGIIGLYSSGVPVEYVGLMNDAGYLDEFSYSGIIGLYNSGVSINYLNQMNEAGYLDEFSYSGVIGLFNSAVSIDYLNQMNEAGFIDEFSYSGIIGLFNSGVSINYLNELNTAGFLDTFSYSGIIGLYNADVPVEFLKVLDDRSLLVDMSYSEVIQAYNADN
;
A
#
# COMPACT_ATOMS: atom_id res chain seq x y z
N MET A 1 -5.13 -54.01 -70.60
CA MET A 1 -4.10 -52.95 -70.58
C MET A 1 -4.35 -52.10 -69.35
N GLU A 2 -3.32 -51.98 -68.52
CA GLU A 2 -3.29 -51.22 -67.26
C GLU A 2 -3.46 -49.71 -67.47
N GLN A 3 -4.05 -49.02 -66.49
CA GLN A 3 -3.58 -47.74 -65.93
C GLN A 3 -4.50 -47.32 -64.76
N LYS A 4 -4.04 -47.53 -63.52
CA LYS A 4 -3.52 -46.54 -62.55
C LYS A 4 -4.60 -45.68 -61.85
N PHE A 5 -4.91 -46.09 -60.62
CA PHE A 5 -5.45 -45.23 -59.56
C PHE A 5 -4.42 -44.17 -59.15
N ARG A 6 -4.86 -42.92 -58.98
CA ARG A 6 -4.20 -41.93 -58.10
C ARG A 6 -5.24 -40.97 -57.50
N ASN A 7 -5.07 -40.79 -56.20
CA ASN A 7 -5.89 -40.12 -55.21
C ASN A 7 -5.58 -38.61 -55.16
N SER A 8 -6.57 -37.74 -54.90
CA SER A 8 -6.41 -36.55 -54.02
C SER A 8 -7.72 -35.76 -53.92
N GLY A 9 -8.28 -35.72 -52.72
CA GLY A 9 -9.37 -34.83 -52.35
C GLY A 9 -9.44 -34.75 -50.83
N ASN A 10 -8.41 -34.13 -50.21
CA ASN A 10 -8.43 -33.76 -48.80
C ASN A 10 -9.49 -32.67 -48.60
N SER A 11 -10.61 -33.03 -47.99
CA SER A 11 -11.41 -32.06 -47.25
C SER A 11 -10.62 -31.68 -46.00
N PRO A 12 -10.51 -30.39 -45.63
CA PRO A 12 -9.91 -30.01 -44.36
C PRO A 12 -10.87 -30.46 -43.24
N ASP A 13 -10.44 -31.43 -42.45
CA ASP A 13 -11.10 -31.75 -41.19
C ASP A 13 -11.06 -30.51 -40.30
N PHE A 14 -12.23 -30.07 -39.84
CA PHE A 14 -12.35 -28.98 -38.90
C PHE A 14 -11.71 -29.39 -37.58
N ASN A 15 -10.55 -28.82 -37.28
CA ASN A 15 -9.82 -29.07 -36.06
C ASN A 15 -10.43 -28.23 -34.93
N LEU A 16 -11.28 -28.86 -34.11
CA LEU A 16 -11.97 -28.20 -33.00
C LEU A 16 -10.99 -27.60 -31.99
N ASP A 17 -9.86 -28.25 -31.79
CA ASP A 17 -8.87 -27.86 -30.79
C ASP A 17 -8.16 -26.56 -31.22
N GLU A 18 -7.85 -26.44 -32.52
CA GLU A 18 -7.25 -25.23 -33.11
C GLU A 18 -8.22 -24.04 -33.13
N TYR A 19 -9.51 -24.30 -33.36
CA TYR A 19 -10.56 -23.27 -33.27
C TYR A 19 -10.78 -22.78 -31.84
N ILE A 20 -10.67 -23.67 -30.84
CA ILE A 20 -10.82 -23.31 -29.43
C ILE A 20 -9.61 -22.49 -28.95
N ASP A 21 -8.39 -22.84 -29.37
CA ASP A 21 -7.19 -22.06 -29.05
C ASP A 21 -7.19 -20.68 -29.74
N GLU A 22 -7.71 -20.59 -30.97
CA GLU A 22 -7.88 -19.31 -31.66
C GLU A 22 -8.91 -18.41 -30.95
N LYS A 23 -10.04 -18.99 -30.50
CA LYS A 23 -11.07 -18.24 -29.76
C LYS A 23 -10.70 -17.90 -28.32
N ALA A 24 -9.85 -18.69 -27.67
CA ALA A 24 -9.37 -18.40 -26.32
C ALA A 24 -8.38 -17.22 -26.30
N ASN A 25 -7.71 -16.94 -27.42
CA ASN A 25 -6.72 -15.87 -27.55
C ASN A 25 -7.26 -14.58 -28.20
N GLU A 26 -8.51 -14.57 -28.68
CA GLU A 26 -9.19 -13.34 -29.13
C GLU A 26 -9.77 -12.56 -27.94
N ILE A 27 -8.96 -11.66 -27.36
CA ILE A 27 -9.47 -10.59 -26.50
C ILE A 27 -10.06 -9.50 -27.43
N PRO A 28 -11.38 -9.21 -27.39
CA PRO A 28 -11.95 -8.19 -28.26
C PRO A 28 -11.54 -6.80 -27.75
N GLY A 29 -10.56 -6.17 -28.39
CA GLY A 29 -10.25 -4.75 -28.13
C GLY A 29 -8.81 -4.27 -28.36
N GLN A 30 -7.80 -5.14 -28.46
CA GLN A 30 -6.42 -4.68 -28.65
C GLN A 30 -5.93 -4.86 -30.08
N LYS A 31 -5.67 -3.73 -30.76
CA LYS A 31 -4.84 -3.69 -31.97
C LYS A 31 -3.43 -4.15 -31.58
N GLN A 32 -2.96 -5.24 -32.18
CA GLN A 32 -1.56 -5.67 -32.08
C GLN A 32 -0.66 -4.62 -32.75
N ILE A 33 0.19 -3.98 -31.95
CA ILE A 33 1.32 -3.17 -32.42
C ILE A 33 2.49 -4.16 -32.62
N PRO A 34 3.20 -4.16 -33.76
CA PRO A 34 4.31 -5.08 -33.98
C PRO A 34 5.44 -4.81 -32.98
N GLU A 35 5.91 -5.86 -32.31
CA GLU A 35 7.09 -5.86 -31.44
C GLU A 35 8.35 -5.61 -32.27
N ASP A 36 8.96 -4.43 -32.12
CA ASP A 36 10.39 -4.24 -32.34
C ASP A 36 11.08 -4.33 -30.97
N ASP A 37 12.13 -5.15 -30.89
CA ASP A 37 12.94 -5.44 -29.70
C ASP A 37 13.36 -4.16 -28.93
N ILE A 38 12.77 -3.95 -27.75
CA ILE A 38 13.31 -3.05 -26.72
C ILE A 38 13.65 -3.92 -25.51
N ASP A 39 14.96 -4.06 -25.23
CA ASP A 39 15.49 -4.79 -24.09
C ASP A 39 15.27 -4.00 -22.80
N TYR A 40 14.18 -4.30 -22.08
CA TYR A 40 13.95 -3.75 -20.74
C TYR A 40 14.76 -4.52 -19.70
N PRO A 41 15.55 -3.85 -18.83
CA PRO A 41 16.26 -4.53 -17.76
C PRO A 41 15.27 -5.13 -16.76
N LYS A 42 15.23 -6.47 -16.69
CA LYS A 42 14.34 -7.20 -15.78
C LYS A 42 14.63 -6.83 -14.31
N PRO A 43 13.62 -6.45 -13.50
CA PRO A 43 13.82 -6.13 -12.09
C PRO A 43 14.30 -7.37 -11.33
N SER A 44 15.42 -7.21 -10.62
CA SER A 44 16.05 -8.27 -9.84
C SER A 44 15.18 -8.70 -8.65
N LYS A 45 14.95 -10.02 -8.50
CA LYS A 45 14.20 -10.63 -7.39
C LYS A 45 14.69 -10.22 -5.99
N LYS A 46 15.94 -9.74 -5.87
CA LYS A 46 16.50 -9.23 -4.60
C LYS A 46 16.01 -7.82 -4.25
N ARG A 47 15.71 -6.97 -5.24
CA ARG A 47 15.18 -5.60 -5.05
C ARG A 47 13.71 -5.63 -4.57
N ASN A 48 12.89 -6.54 -5.10
CA ASN A 48 11.50 -6.71 -4.66
C ASN A 48 11.37 -7.24 -3.23
N LEU A 49 12.27 -8.12 -2.78
CA LEU A 49 12.23 -8.65 -1.42
C LEU A 49 12.58 -7.59 -0.36
N ILE A 50 13.56 -6.73 -0.66
CA ILE A 50 13.97 -5.63 0.21
C ILE A 50 12.85 -4.57 0.30
N ALA A 51 12.20 -4.25 -0.82
CA ALA A 51 11.04 -3.36 -0.83
C ALA A 51 9.90 -3.90 0.04
N ILE A 52 9.53 -5.19 -0.11
CA ILE A 52 8.47 -5.82 0.69
C ILE A 52 8.80 -5.80 2.20
N LEU A 53 10.06 -6.04 2.58
CA LEU A 53 10.51 -5.98 3.98
C LEU A 53 10.52 -4.54 4.55
N LEU A 54 10.86 -3.55 3.72
CA LEU A 54 10.84 -2.14 4.12
C LEU A 54 9.40 -1.63 4.35
N PHE A 55 8.46 -1.99 3.47
CA PHE A 55 7.06 -1.54 3.56
C PHE A 55 6.28 -2.21 4.71
N SER A 56 6.58 -3.47 5.02
CA SER A 56 5.95 -4.18 6.14
C SER A 56 6.44 -3.70 7.51
N THR A 57 7.71 -3.27 7.62
CA THR A 57 8.29 -2.77 8.88
C THR A 57 7.88 -1.32 9.17
N ILE A 58 7.73 -0.47 8.15
CA ILE A 58 7.27 0.92 8.32
C ILE A 58 5.81 0.97 8.76
N ALA A 59 4.94 0.14 8.19
CA ALA A 59 3.54 0.03 8.62
C ALA A 59 3.43 -0.52 10.06
N GLY A 60 4.28 -1.49 10.44
CA GLY A 60 4.34 -2.02 11.80
C GLY A 60 4.87 -1.02 12.82
N ALA A 61 5.87 -0.21 12.47
CA ALA A 61 6.41 0.85 13.32
C ALA A 61 5.40 1.99 13.54
N TRP A 62 4.62 2.34 12.51
CA TRP A 62 3.54 3.32 12.60
C TRP A 62 2.42 2.91 13.59
N PHE A 63 2.16 1.61 13.71
CA PHE A 63 1.17 1.07 14.66
C PHE A 63 1.71 0.98 16.11
N LEU A 64 3.03 0.84 16.29
CA LEU A 64 3.67 0.72 17.61
C LEU A 64 4.09 2.07 18.22
N ILE A 65 4.27 3.12 17.42
CA ILE A 65 4.73 4.46 17.87
C ILE A 65 3.55 5.42 18.13
N GLY A 66 2.32 5.04 17.76
CA GLY A 66 1.11 5.78 18.08
C GLY A 66 0.94 7.06 17.24
N GLY A 67 -0.15 7.12 16.48
CA GLY A 67 -0.60 8.33 15.78
C GLY A 67 -0.89 9.52 16.74
N PRO A 68 -1.40 10.65 16.21
CA PRO A 68 -0.92 12.02 16.44
C PRO A 68 -1.12 12.66 17.83
N ALA A 69 -1.20 11.88 18.91
CA ALA A 69 -1.31 12.38 20.28
C ALA A 69 0.02 12.36 21.08
N SER A 70 1.16 11.97 20.49
CA SER A 70 2.43 11.77 21.21
C SER A 70 3.54 12.81 20.95
N VAL A 71 3.28 13.88 20.18
CA VAL A 71 4.32 14.84 19.71
C VAL A 71 4.43 16.15 20.54
N PHE A 72 3.94 16.19 21.79
CA PHE A 72 4.19 17.36 22.66
C PHE A 72 4.62 16.98 24.07
N VAL A 73 5.89 16.60 24.23
CA VAL A 73 6.69 16.93 25.42
C VAL A 73 8.09 17.30 24.94
N PHE A 74 8.38 18.60 24.95
CA PHE A 74 9.74 19.11 24.89
C PHE A 74 10.28 19.09 26.32
N ASP A 75 11.41 18.42 26.55
CA ASP A 75 12.32 18.80 27.61
C ASP A 75 13.77 18.68 27.12
N ASP A 76 14.51 19.71 27.50
CA ASP A 76 15.84 20.14 27.08
C ASP A 76 16.92 19.26 27.71
N ASP A 77 17.85 18.72 26.89
CA ASP A 77 19.28 18.54 27.21
C ASP A 77 19.95 17.45 26.35
N GLY A 78 20.98 17.86 25.59
CA GLY A 78 22.23 17.10 25.42
C GLY A 78 22.22 15.84 24.53
N PHE A 79 22.81 16.00 23.33
CA PHE A 79 23.24 14.90 22.46
C PHE A 79 24.37 14.07 23.10
N ASN A 80 24.24 12.73 23.13
CA ASN A 80 25.34 11.74 23.03
C ASN A 80 24.73 10.33 22.89
N ILE A 81 24.87 9.70 21.72
CA ILE A 81 24.59 8.26 21.56
C ILE A 81 25.94 7.54 21.46
N GLU A 82 26.32 6.89 22.55
CA GLU A 82 27.42 5.93 22.61
C GLU A 82 26.84 4.53 22.38
N VAL A 83 27.05 3.95 21.19
CA VAL A 83 26.56 2.60 20.87
C VAL A 83 27.55 1.56 21.40
N ASN A 84 27.29 1.07 22.61
CA ASN A 84 27.97 -0.12 23.15
C ASN A 84 27.17 -1.37 22.74
N VAL A 85 27.72 -2.18 21.82
CA VAL A 85 27.13 -3.46 21.42
C VAL A 85 27.73 -4.57 22.28
N PRO A 86 26.99 -5.19 23.22
CA PRO A 86 27.52 -6.33 23.98
C PRO A 86 27.58 -7.59 23.10
N GLU A 87 28.71 -8.29 23.18
CA GLU A 87 28.94 -9.59 22.55
C GLU A 87 27.99 -10.66 23.13
N PHE A 88 27.12 -11.21 22.28
CA PHE A 88 26.11 -12.18 22.69
C PHE A 88 26.73 -13.58 22.80
N VAL A 89 27.01 -14.02 24.03
CA VAL A 89 27.39 -15.40 24.33
C VAL A 89 26.13 -16.26 24.34
N VAL A 90 26.02 -17.19 23.39
CA VAL A 90 24.94 -18.19 23.34
C VAL A 90 25.08 -19.15 24.53
N PRO A 91 24.13 -19.23 25.47
CA PRO A 91 24.19 -20.23 26.54
C PRO A 91 23.72 -21.59 26.00
N ASP A 92 24.39 -22.67 26.44
CA ASP A 92 23.95 -24.04 26.18
C ASP A 92 22.52 -24.26 26.70
N VAL A 93 21.64 -24.69 25.81
CA VAL A 93 20.22 -24.97 26.09
C VAL A 93 20.13 -26.29 26.87
N PRO A 94 19.54 -26.32 28.08
CA PRO A 94 19.28 -27.58 28.77
C PRO A 94 18.13 -28.33 28.09
N ASP A 95 18.24 -29.66 28.04
CA ASP A 95 17.25 -30.58 27.47
C ASP A 95 15.94 -30.53 28.28
N ILE A 96 14.91 -29.85 27.75
CA ILE A 96 13.63 -29.64 28.44
C ILE A 96 12.69 -30.83 28.17
N GLN A 97 12.97 -31.99 28.78
CA GLN A 97 12.01 -33.09 28.85
C GLN A 97 10.96 -32.83 29.94
N ASN A 98 9.96 -32.00 29.61
CA ASN A 98 8.56 -32.03 30.09
C ASN A 98 7.92 -30.67 29.80
N PHE A 99 7.33 -30.52 28.61
CA PHE A 99 6.29 -29.51 28.45
C PHE A 99 5.05 -30.01 29.22
N PRO A 100 4.47 -29.24 30.15
CA PRO A 100 3.14 -29.54 30.63
C PRO A 100 2.22 -29.62 29.40
N ALA A 101 1.38 -30.66 29.34
CA ALA A 101 0.40 -30.78 28.27
C ALA A 101 -0.34 -29.43 28.13
N PRO A 102 -0.59 -28.95 26.90
CA PRO A 102 -1.36 -27.74 26.71
C PRO A 102 -2.63 -27.83 27.56
N PRO A 103 -3.03 -26.75 28.26
CA PRO A 103 -4.22 -26.77 29.08
C PRO A 103 -5.35 -27.34 28.23
N ALA A 104 -6.03 -28.36 28.75
CA ALA A 104 -7.18 -28.94 28.06
C ALA A 104 -8.09 -27.79 27.62
N PRO A 105 -8.65 -27.84 26.39
CA PRO A 105 -9.62 -26.85 25.96
C PRO A 105 -10.63 -26.67 27.10
N PRO A 106 -11.02 -25.41 27.42
CA PRO A 106 -11.89 -25.15 28.56
C PRO A 106 -13.02 -26.16 28.53
N VAL A 107 -13.17 -26.91 29.64
CA VAL A 107 -14.28 -27.82 29.84
C VAL A 107 -15.50 -27.06 29.38
N ALA A 108 -16.23 -27.59 28.39
CA ALA A 108 -17.50 -27.02 27.98
C ALA A 108 -18.34 -26.92 29.26
N ILE A 109 -18.42 -25.72 29.82
CA ILE A 109 -19.25 -25.48 30.98
C ILE A 109 -20.66 -25.66 30.41
N ASN A 110 -21.27 -26.80 30.73
CA ASN A 110 -22.71 -27.03 30.61
C ASN A 110 -23.43 -26.17 31.66
N ASP A 111 -23.08 -24.90 31.77
CA ASP A 111 -23.96 -23.91 32.37
C ASP A 111 -24.99 -23.67 31.29
N GLY A 112 -26.24 -24.00 31.61
CA GLY A 112 -27.36 -23.84 30.71
C GLY A 112 -27.32 -22.49 30.01
N VAL A 113 -27.85 -22.45 28.80
CA VAL A 113 -28.00 -21.24 28.00
C VAL A 113 -28.45 -20.09 28.91
N PRO A 114 -27.64 -19.01 29.10
CA PRO A 114 -27.99 -17.94 30.03
C PRO A 114 -29.40 -17.44 29.73
N GLN A 115 -30.24 -17.27 30.75
CA GLN A 115 -31.64 -16.85 30.56
C GLN A 115 -31.73 -15.58 29.70
N VAL A 116 -30.77 -14.66 29.87
CA VAL A 116 -30.64 -13.43 29.08
C VAL A 116 -30.46 -13.70 27.58
N TYR A 117 -29.70 -14.72 27.19
CA TYR A 117 -29.56 -15.12 25.80
C TYR A 117 -30.82 -15.80 25.27
N LEU A 118 -31.51 -16.61 26.10
CA LEU A 118 -32.80 -17.20 25.71
C LEU A 118 -33.85 -16.11 25.47
N ASP A 119 -33.87 -15.07 26.30
CA ASP A 119 -34.76 -13.91 26.14
C ASP A 119 -34.41 -13.14 24.85
N TYR A 120 -33.13 -12.92 24.57
CA TYR A 120 -32.65 -12.32 23.32
C TYR A 120 -33.06 -13.15 22.08
N LEU A 121 -32.85 -14.46 22.12
CA LEU A 121 -33.21 -15.37 21.03
C LEU A 121 -34.73 -15.43 20.81
N GLN A 122 -35.51 -15.44 21.89
CA GLN A 122 -36.98 -15.39 21.82
C GLN A 122 -37.44 -14.10 21.15
N ALA A 123 -36.92 -12.96 21.56
CA ALA A 123 -37.26 -11.66 20.98
C ALA A 123 -36.79 -11.55 19.50
N ALA A 124 -35.59 -12.04 19.17
CA ALA A 124 -35.11 -12.10 17.78
C ALA A 124 -36.01 -12.96 16.88
N ASN A 125 -36.50 -14.09 17.40
CA ASN A 125 -37.43 -14.96 16.68
C ASN A 125 -38.81 -14.30 16.50
N GLN A 126 -39.33 -13.63 17.53
CA GLN A 126 -40.59 -12.87 17.44
C GLN A 126 -40.50 -11.73 16.43
N ALA A 127 -39.35 -11.07 16.33
CA ALA A 127 -39.08 -10.03 15.34
C ALA A 127 -38.78 -10.57 13.93
N GLY A 128 -38.68 -11.89 13.77
CA GLY A 128 -38.42 -12.54 12.48
C GLY A 128 -36.95 -12.53 12.03
N TYR A 129 -36.02 -11.99 12.83
CA TYR A 129 -34.59 -11.89 12.44
C TYR A 129 -33.92 -13.25 12.27
N THR A 130 -34.45 -14.31 12.89
CA THR A 130 -33.96 -15.69 12.75
C THR A 130 -34.23 -16.30 11.37
N ILE A 131 -35.01 -15.62 10.51
CA ILE A 131 -35.22 -16.02 9.11
C ILE A 131 -33.98 -15.67 8.28
N ASN A 132 -33.42 -14.48 8.52
CA ASN A 132 -32.35 -13.91 7.69
C ASN A 132 -30.98 -14.16 8.33
N ILE A 133 -30.93 -14.27 9.66
CA ILE A 133 -29.71 -14.49 10.43
C ILE A 133 -29.70 -15.90 10.99
N SER A 134 -28.67 -16.66 10.65
CA SER A 134 -28.47 -18.02 11.16
C SER A 134 -28.45 -18.07 12.71
N PRO A 135 -28.78 -19.20 13.34
CA PRO A 135 -28.71 -19.33 14.80
C PRO A 135 -27.31 -19.01 15.37
N THR A 136 -26.24 -19.39 14.65
CA THR A 136 -24.87 -19.03 15.01
C THR A 136 -24.64 -17.52 14.93
N GLY A 137 -25.19 -16.86 13.91
CA GLY A 137 -25.13 -15.40 13.77
C GLY A 137 -25.88 -14.66 14.87
N ILE A 138 -27.08 -15.12 15.24
CA ILE A 138 -27.85 -14.55 16.38
C ILE A 138 -27.07 -14.67 17.68
N ARG A 139 -26.43 -15.82 17.90
CA ARG A 139 -25.55 -16.01 19.06
C ARG A 139 -24.34 -15.06 19.02
N ALA A 140 -23.67 -14.93 17.88
CA ALA A 140 -22.52 -14.04 17.73
C ALA A 140 -22.90 -12.56 17.97
N LEU A 141 -24.07 -12.12 17.50
CA LEU A 141 -24.61 -10.79 17.76
C LEU A 141 -24.82 -10.54 19.25
N TYR A 142 -25.45 -11.49 19.94
CA TYR A 142 -25.64 -11.43 21.39
C TYR A 142 -24.31 -11.39 22.15
N GLU A 143 -23.37 -12.29 21.83
CA GLU A 143 -22.06 -12.36 22.47
C GLU A 143 -21.22 -11.10 22.22
N SER A 144 -21.44 -10.41 21.10
CA SER A 144 -20.82 -9.12 20.75
C SER A 144 -21.57 -7.91 21.31
N GLY A 145 -22.68 -8.12 22.04
CA GLY A 145 -23.44 -7.06 22.68
C GLY A 145 -24.31 -6.22 21.73
N VAL A 146 -24.58 -6.69 20.51
CA VAL A 146 -25.45 -5.99 19.56
C VAL A 146 -26.90 -6.04 20.08
N PRO A 147 -27.55 -4.89 20.36
CA PRO A 147 -28.93 -4.88 20.85
C PRO A 147 -29.93 -5.12 19.71
N LEU A 148 -31.07 -5.74 20.01
CA LEU A 148 -32.14 -5.95 19.02
C LEU A 148 -32.68 -4.65 18.42
N SER A 149 -32.64 -3.53 19.16
CA SER A 149 -33.02 -2.22 18.64
C SER A 149 -32.12 -1.74 17.50
N TYR A 150 -30.85 -2.17 17.48
CA TYR A 150 -29.95 -1.89 16.36
C TYR A 150 -30.33 -2.72 15.13
N LEU A 151 -30.67 -4.00 15.31
CA LEU A 151 -31.19 -4.85 14.22
C LEU A 151 -32.53 -4.33 13.68
N GLU A 152 -33.40 -3.82 14.55
CA GLU A 152 -34.65 -3.16 14.16
C GLU A 152 -34.39 -1.94 13.30
N SER A 153 -33.41 -1.12 13.69
CA SER A 153 -33.03 0.07 12.92
C SER A 153 -32.47 -0.31 11.55
N LEU A 154 -31.61 -1.33 11.46
CA LEU A 154 -31.11 -1.86 10.18
C LEU A 154 -32.22 -2.44 9.31
N ASN A 155 -33.17 -3.18 9.90
CA ASN A 155 -34.30 -3.74 9.19
C ASN A 155 -35.21 -2.64 8.62
N ASN A 156 -35.46 -1.58 9.39
CA ASN A 156 -36.26 -0.44 8.95
C ASN A 156 -35.58 0.34 7.80
N ALA A 157 -34.24 0.33 7.77
CA ALA A 157 -33.44 0.87 6.66
C ALA A 157 -33.26 -0.13 5.50
N ASN A 158 -33.82 -1.34 5.60
CA ASN A 158 -33.70 -2.45 4.65
C ASN A 158 -32.30 -3.07 4.51
N TYR A 159 -31.35 -2.77 5.41
CA TYR A 159 -29.98 -3.31 5.36
C TYR A 159 -29.78 -4.66 6.04
N LEU A 160 -30.81 -5.20 6.71
CA LEU A 160 -30.67 -6.44 7.46
C LEU A 160 -30.29 -7.63 6.56
N ASP A 161 -30.75 -7.61 5.30
CA ASP A 161 -30.50 -8.66 4.31
C ASP A 161 -29.24 -8.42 3.48
N ASP A 162 -28.78 -7.17 3.43
CA ASP A 162 -27.60 -6.76 2.67
C ASP A 162 -26.29 -7.10 3.40
N PHE A 163 -26.35 -7.20 4.73
CA PHE A 163 -25.17 -7.41 5.57
C PHE A 163 -25.12 -8.76 6.28
N SER A 164 -23.98 -9.42 6.17
CA SER A 164 -23.65 -10.56 7.03
C SER A 164 -23.67 -10.16 8.51
N TYR A 165 -23.94 -11.13 9.40
CA TYR A 165 -23.91 -10.87 10.85
C TYR A 165 -22.54 -10.34 11.33
N SER A 166 -21.43 -10.71 10.68
CA SER A 166 -20.11 -10.16 10.97
C SER A 166 -19.98 -8.69 10.59
N ALA A 167 -20.58 -8.27 9.46
CA ALA A 167 -20.64 -6.87 9.08
C ALA A 167 -21.49 -6.06 10.06
N ILE A 168 -22.65 -6.58 10.45
CA ILE A 168 -23.53 -5.96 11.46
C ILE A 168 -22.78 -5.75 12.79
N ILE A 169 -22.07 -6.77 13.27
CA ILE A 169 -21.23 -6.66 14.47
C ILE A 169 -20.15 -5.60 14.27
N GLY A 170 -19.49 -5.58 13.12
CA GLY A 170 -18.44 -4.62 12.79
C GLY A 170 -18.94 -3.18 12.81
N PHE A 171 -20.07 -2.90 12.16
CA PHE A 171 -20.69 -1.58 12.15
C PHE A 171 -21.11 -1.12 13.54
N PHE A 172 -21.79 -2.00 14.29
CA PHE A 172 -22.20 -1.68 15.67
C PHE A 172 -21.00 -1.38 16.57
N SER A 173 -20.00 -2.26 16.57
CA SER A 173 -18.83 -2.15 17.44
C SER A 173 -17.96 -0.94 17.11
N SER A 174 -17.94 -0.52 15.83
CA SER A 174 -17.20 0.65 15.37
C SER A 174 -18.03 1.94 15.42
N GLY A 175 -19.29 1.84 15.85
CA GLY A 175 -20.19 2.99 15.97
C GLY A 175 -20.56 3.64 14.63
N VAL A 176 -20.57 2.87 13.53
CA VAL A 176 -21.01 3.35 12.21
C VAL A 176 -22.53 3.61 12.28
N PRO A 177 -23.00 4.84 12.08
CA PRO A 177 -24.42 5.15 12.12
C PRO A 177 -25.09 4.70 10.82
N ILE A 178 -26.36 4.32 10.92
CA ILE A 178 -27.18 3.94 9.75
C ILE A 178 -27.25 5.09 8.73
N GLU A 179 -27.29 6.34 9.19
CA GLU A 179 -27.23 7.54 8.34
C GLU A 179 -26.01 7.54 7.39
N TYR A 180 -24.86 7.04 7.85
CA TYR A 180 -23.66 6.96 6.99
C TYR A 180 -23.79 5.83 5.96
N LEU A 181 -24.43 4.72 6.32
CA LEU A 181 -24.76 3.64 5.39
C LEU A 181 -25.79 4.10 4.34
N ASP A 182 -26.78 4.90 4.76
CA ASP A 182 -27.75 5.54 3.87
C ASP A 182 -27.08 6.44 2.85
N GLN A 183 -26.18 7.32 3.29
CA GLN A 183 -25.40 8.17 2.39
C GLN A 183 -24.58 7.34 1.39
N PHE A 184 -23.95 6.24 1.84
CA PHE A 184 -23.22 5.33 0.97
C PHE A 184 -24.13 4.66 -0.07
N ASN A 185 -25.29 4.18 0.35
CA ASN A 185 -26.27 3.52 -0.51
C ASN A 185 -26.87 4.49 -1.53
N GLU A 186 -27.27 5.68 -1.10
CA GLU A 186 -27.80 6.74 -1.97
C GLU A 186 -26.78 7.19 -3.03
N ALA A 187 -25.49 7.22 -2.66
CA ALA A 187 -24.40 7.51 -3.57
C ALA A 187 -24.00 6.31 -4.45
N GLY A 188 -24.55 5.12 -4.21
CA GLY A 188 -24.24 3.90 -4.96
C GLY A 188 -22.91 3.24 -4.59
N PHE A 189 -22.34 3.55 -3.43
CA PHE A 189 -21.03 3.04 -2.98
C PHE A 189 -21.11 1.86 -2.03
N LEU A 190 -22.32 1.40 -1.67
CA LEU A 190 -22.48 0.33 -0.68
C LEU A 190 -21.81 -0.98 -1.10
N ASP A 191 -21.90 -1.31 -2.39
CA ASP A 191 -21.34 -2.53 -2.98
C ASP A 191 -19.89 -2.35 -3.48
N GLU A 192 -19.43 -1.11 -3.61
CA GLU A 192 -18.05 -0.78 -4.06
C GLU A 192 -17.02 -1.02 -2.95
N PHE A 193 -17.48 -1.02 -1.68
CA PHE A 193 -16.61 -1.21 -0.53
C PHE A 193 -17.01 -2.43 0.29
N SER A 194 -16.00 -3.20 0.70
CA SER A 194 -16.21 -4.16 1.79
C SER A 194 -16.71 -3.45 3.05
N TYR A 195 -17.50 -4.14 3.90
CA TYR A 195 -17.95 -3.57 5.18
C TYR A 195 -16.78 -3.07 6.05
N SER A 196 -15.61 -3.72 5.98
CA SER A 196 -14.40 -3.25 6.67
C SER A 196 -13.84 -1.95 6.07
N GLY A 197 -13.98 -1.76 4.76
CA GLY A 197 -13.64 -0.50 4.09
C GLY A 197 -14.57 0.64 4.50
N ILE A 198 -15.88 0.40 4.53
CA ILE A 198 -16.88 1.37 5.02
C ILE A 198 -16.58 1.77 6.48
N ILE A 199 -16.30 0.80 7.35
CA ILE A 199 -15.88 1.06 8.74
C ILE A 199 -14.61 1.90 8.78
N GLY A 200 -13.61 1.57 7.96
CA GLY A 200 -12.34 2.30 7.88
C GLY A 200 -12.53 3.76 7.48
N LEU A 201 -13.36 4.01 6.46
CA LEU A 201 -13.68 5.36 5.98
C LEU A 201 -14.38 6.17 7.07
N TYR A 202 -15.44 5.61 7.67
CA TYR A 202 -16.17 6.26 8.76
C TYR A 202 -15.27 6.58 9.96
N SER A 203 -14.51 5.59 10.44
CA SER A 203 -13.65 5.73 11.62
C SER A 203 -12.52 6.73 11.40
N SER A 204 -12.15 6.96 10.14
CA SER A 204 -11.16 7.97 9.75
C SER A 204 -11.78 9.34 9.46
N GLY A 205 -13.10 9.48 9.60
CA GLY A 205 -13.82 10.73 9.36
C GLY A 205 -13.94 11.10 7.89
N VAL A 206 -13.77 10.15 6.96
CA VAL A 206 -13.90 10.42 5.52
C VAL A 206 -15.39 10.61 5.18
N PRO A 207 -15.82 11.77 4.68
CA PRO A 207 -17.21 11.97 4.30
C PRO A 207 -17.53 11.27 2.98
N VAL A 208 -18.78 10.82 2.82
CA VAL A 208 -19.26 10.22 1.55
C VAL A 208 -19.10 11.18 0.38
N GLU A 209 -19.24 12.50 0.61
CA GLU A 209 -18.99 13.53 -0.39
C GLU A 209 -17.56 13.46 -0.97
N TYR A 210 -16.55 13.20 -0.13
CA TYR A 210 -15.18 13.05 -0.61
C TYR A 210 -14.99 11.78 -1.45
N VAL A 211 -15.63 10.68 -1.07
CA VAL A 211 -15.67 9.45 -1.87
C VAL A 211 -16.34 9.70 -3.22
N GLY A 212 -17.43 10.48 -3.24
CA GLY A 212 -18.09 10.94 -4.45
C GLY A 212 -17.17 11.76 -5.36
N LEU A 213 -16.43 12.71 -4.79
CA LEU A 213 -15.45 13.49 -5.55
C LEU A 213 -14.32 12.64 -6.15
N MET A 214 -13.88 11.59 -5.43
CA MET A 214 -12.91 10.62 -5.96
C MET A 214 -13.51 9.84 -7.14
N ASN A 215 -14.76 9.39 -7.01
CA ASN A 215 -15.48 8.68 -8.06
C ASN A 215 -15.69 9.54 -9.31
N ASP A 216 -16.16 10.77 -9.15
CA ASP A 216 -16.40 11.71 -10.26
C ASP A 216 -15.11 12.05 -11.02
N ALA A 217 -13.97 12.04 -10.32
CA ALA A 217 -12.65 12.23 -10.92
C ALA A 217 -12.05 10.94 -11.51
N GLY A 218 -12.71 9.79 -11.34
CA GLY A 218 -12.25 8.49 -11.85
C GLY A 218 -11.17 7.82 -11.00
N TYR A 219 -10.98 8.25 -9.74
CA TYR A 219 -9.94 7.74 -8.85
C TYR A 219 -10.42 6.70 -7.82
N LEU A 220 -11.69 6.28 -7.88
CA LEU A 220 -12.21 5.31 -6.91
C LEU A 220 -11.53 3.94 -7.07
N ASP A 221 -11.30 3.51 -8.30
CA ASP A 221 -10.66 2.23 -8.62
C ASP A 221 -9.12 2.28 -8.55
N GLU A 222 -8.54 3.49 -8.63
CA GLU A 222 -7.10 3.70 -8.58
C GLU A 222 -6.53 3.56 -7.17
N PHE A 223 -7.36 3.77 -6.15
CA PHE A 223 -6.93 3.74 -4.75
C PHE A 223 -7.74 2.76 -3.93
N SER A 224 -7.05 1.92 -3.15
CA SER A 224 -7.69 1.16 -2.09
C SER A 224 -8.38 2.09 -1.09
N TYR A 225 -9.38 1.60 -0.35
CA TYR A 225 -10.03 2.40 0.70
C TYR A 225 -9.01 2.98 1.72
N SER A 226 -7.91 2.27 2.00
CA SER A 226 -6.81 2.76 2.83
C SER A 226 -6.03 3.91 2.17
N GLY A 227 -5.88 3.88 0.84
CA GLY A 227 -5.32 4.97 0.05
C GLY A 227 -6.23 6.20 0.07
N ILE A 228 -7.54 6.02 -0.13
CA ILE A 228 -8.54 7.10 -0.04
C ILE A 228 -8.49 7.78 1.33
N ILE A 229 -8.46 6.98 2.42
CA ILE A 229 -8.29 7.49 3.79
C ILE A 229 -6.98 8.28 3.92
N GLY A 230 -5.87 7.75 3.42
CA GLY A 230 -4.56 8.41 3.49
C GLY A 230 -4.55 9.76 2.77
N LEU A 231 -5.13 9.82 1.57
CA LEU A 231 -5.24 11.04 0.77
C LEU A 231 -6.09 12.10 1.49
N TYR A 232 -7.27 11.70 1.99
CA TYR A 232 -8.16 12.58 2.74
C TYR A 232 -7.49 13.16 3.99
N ASN A 233 -6.91 12.30 4.84
CA ASN A 233 -6.28 12.72 6.09
C ASN A 233 -5.03 13.58 5.88
N SER A 234 -4.38 13.44 4.72
CA SER A 234 -3.23 14.26 4.34
C SER A 234 -3.64 15.56 3.65
N GLY A 235 -4.94 15.78 3.39
CA GLY A 235 -5.44 16.96 2.70
C GLY A 235 -5.08 17.01 1.22
N VAL A 236 -4.75 15.87 0.61
CA VAL A 236 -4.47 15.82 -0.83
C VAL A 236 -5.76 16.11 -1.59
N SER A 237 -5.75 17.18 -2.38
CA SER A 237 -6.92 17.58 -3.15
C SER A 237 -7.08 16.80 -4.45
N ILE A 238 -8.32 16.63 -4.92
CA ILE A 238 -8.61 16.09 -6.26
C ILE A 238 -7.90 16.89 -7.36
N ASN A 239 -7.75 18.21 -7.18
CA ASN A 239 -7.03 19.05 -8.13
C ASN A 239 -5.54 18.65 -8.23
N TYR A 240 -4.91 18.36 -7.11
CA TYR A 240 -3.52 17.87 -7.11
C TYR A 240 -3.42 16.48 -7.77
N LEU A 241 -4.37 15.58 -7.50
CA LEU A 241 -4.42 14.28 -8.18
C LEU A 241 -4.59 14.42 -9.70
N ASN A 242 -5.44 15.34 -10.15
CA ASN A 242 -5.59 15.66 -11.58
C ASN A 242 -4.28 16.16 -12.19
N GLN A 243 -3.57 17.06 -11.52
CA GLN A 243 -2.27 17.53 -12.02
C GLN A 243 -1.24 16.41 -12.10
N MET A 244 -1.22 15.51 -11.10
CA MET A 244 -0.36 14.32 -11.12
C MET A 244 -0.71 13.39 -12.28
N ASN A 245 -2.01 13.13 -12.50
CA ASN A 245 -2.49 12.27 -13.57
C ASN A 245 -2.21 12.86 -14.96
N GLU A 246 -2.50 14.14 -15.16
CA GLU A 246 -2.22 14.87 -16.42
C GLU A 246 -0.72 14.89 -16.76
N ALA A 247 0.13 14.93 -15.74
CA ALA A 247 1.58 14.85 -15.90
C ALA A 247 2.12 13.40 -16.01
N GLY A 248 1.25 12.39 -15.87
CA GLY A 248 1.61 10.97 -15.96
C GLY A 248 2.27 10.39 -14.72
N TYR A 249 2.21 11.07 -13.56
CA TYR A 249 2.87 10.63 -12.33
C TYR A 249 1.98 9.83 -11.37
N LEU A 250 0.68 9.70 -11.65
CA LEU A 250 -0.22 8.99 -10.74
C LEU A 250 0.12 7.50 -10.66
N ASP A 251 0.48 6.89 -11.80
CA ASP A 251 0.88 5.48 -11.89
C ASP A 251 2.33 5.24 -11.44
N GLU A 252 3.17 6.27 -11.47
CA GLU A 252 4.59 6.19 -11.08
C GLU A 252 4.78 6.13 -9.56
N PHE A 253 3.82 6.66 -8.80
CA PHE A 253 3.92 6.75 -7.36
C PHE A 253 2.76 6.05 -6.67
N SER A 254 3.08 5.15 -5.72
CA SER A 254 2.08 4.65 -4.77
C SER A 254 1.34 5.82 -4.08
N TYR A 255 0.13 5.60 -3.57
CA TYR A 255 -0.61 6.63 -2.82
C TYR A 255 0.22 7.24 -1.67
N SER A 256 1.08 6.44 -1.01
CA SER A 256 1.99 6.94 0.03
C SER A 256 3.07 7.88 -0.52
N GLY A 257 3.52 7.63 -1.75
CA GLY A 257 4.43 8.51 -2.48
C GLY A 257 3.76 9.81 -2.90
N VAL A 258 2.53 9.74 -3.45
CA VAL A 258 1.72 10.93 -3.78
C VAL A 258 1.52 11.82 -2.57
N ILE A 259 1.15 11.24 -1.42
CA ILE A 259 1.02 11.95 -0.14
C ILE A 259 2.36 12.57 0.29
N GLY A 260 3.46 11.81 0.19
CA GLY A 260 4.79 12.30 0.56
C GLY A 260 5.22 13.51 -0.26
N LEU A 261 5.02 13.45 -1.58
CA LEU A 261 5.32 14.53 -2.52
C LEU A 261 4.48 15.78 -2.20
N PHE A 262 3.17 15.59 -2.00
CA PHE A 262 2.25 16.67 -1.63
C PHE A 262 2.65 17.36 -0.32
N ASN A 263 2.87 16.58 0.76
CA ASN A 263 3.23 17.12 2.08
C ASN A 263 4.61 17.79 2.09
N SER A 264 5.50 17.39 1.18
CA SER A 264 6.82 18.00 1.01
C SER A 264 6.80 19.19 0.04
N ALA A 265 5.62 19.55 -0.48
CA ALA A 265 5.44 20.60 -1.48
C ALA A 265 6.31 20.43 -2.74
N VAL A 266 6.62 19.19 -3.12
CA VAL A 266 7.29 18.89 -4.38
C VAL A 266 6.35 19.26 -5.51
N SER A 267 6.76 20.18 -6.38
CA SER A 267 5.92 20.64 -7.48
C SER A 267 5.95 19.66 -8.66
N ILE A 268 4.85 19.63 -9.43
CA ILE A 268 4.80 18.91 -10.72
C ILE A 268 5.89 19.42 -11.67
N ASP A 269 6.21 20.71 -11.62
CA ASP A 269 7.30 21.30 -12.41
C ASP A 269 8.66 20.70 -12.05
N TYR A 270 8.95 20.49 -10.76
CA TYR A 270 10.18 19.83 -10.34
C TYR A 270 10.21 18.36 -10.80
N LEU A 271 9.08 17.64 -10.70
CA LEU A 271 8.97 16.27 -11.21
C LEU A 271 9.19 16.23 -12.73
N ASN A 272 8.66 17.19 -13.49
CA ASN A 272 8.90 17.33 -14.92
C ASN A 272 10.38 17.54 -15.23
N GLN A 273 11.05 18.43 -14.51
CA GLN A 273 12.49 18.64 -14.66
C GLN A 273 13.29 17.37 -14.35
N MET A 274 12.89 16.59 -13.34
CA MET A 274 13.52 15.29 -13.05
C MET A 274 13.26 14.28 -14.17
N ASN A 275 12.04 14.19 -14.68
CA ASN A 275 11.66 13.27 -15.74
C ASN A 275 12.37 13.61 -17.06
N GLU A 276 12.42 14.89 -17.44
CA GLU A 276 13.15 15.36 -18.62
C GLU A 276 14.66 15.08 -18.55
N ALA A 277 15.23 15.12 -17.33
CA ALA A 277 16.61 14.75 -17.08
C ALA A 277 16.84 13.23 -16.96
N GLY A 278 15.79 12.41 -16.99
CA GLY A 278 15.85 10.96 -16.86
C GLY A 278 16.08 10.46 -15.43
N PHE A 279 15.73 11.25 -14.42
CA PHE A 279 15.96 10.93 -13.00
C PHE A 279 14.73 10.45 -12.23
N ILE A 280 13.55 10.41 -12.86
CA ILE A 280 12.32 10.01 -12.16
C ILE A 280 12.39 8.57 -11.66
N ASP A 281 12.95 7.67 -12.47
CA ASP A 281 13.10 6.23 -12.18
C ASP A 281 14.35 5.89 -11.37
N GLU A 282 15.29 6.83 -11.27
CA GLU A 282 16.57 6.64 -10.57
C GLU A 282 16.42 6.79 -9.06
N PHE A 283 15.38 7.50 -8.61
CA PHE A 283 15.16 7.79 -7.20
C PHE A 283 13.78 7.33 -6.73
N SER A 284 13.72 6.73 -5.55
CA SER A 284 12.43 6.54 -4.87
C SER A 284 11.76 7.88 -4.58
N TYR A 285 10.44 7.90 -4.39
CA TYR A 285 9.73 9.13 -4.00
C TYR A 285 10.35 9.81 -2.76
N SER A 286 10.85 9.03 -1.80
CA SER A 286 11.57 9.54 -0.63
C SER A 286 12.93 10.15 -0.97
N GLY A 287 13.63 9.61 -1.97
CA GLY A 287 14.86 10.19 -2.51
C GLY A 287 14.59 11.50 -3.24
N ILE A 288 13.56 11.54 -4.09
CA ILE A 288 13.09 12.75 -4.79
C ILE A 288 12.78 13.87 -3.78
N ILE A 289 12.00 13.56 -2.74
CA ILE A 289 11.69 14.49 -1.64
C ILE A 289 12.97 14.97 -0.94
N GLY A 290 13.89 14.05 -0.63
CA GLY A 290 15.16 14.38 0.02
C GLY A 290 16.01 15.35 -0.81
N LEU A 291 16.13 15.09 -2.12
CA LEU A 291 16.85 15.94 -3.06
C LEU A 291 16.21 17.32 -3.16
N PHE A 292 14.89 17.37 -3.33
CA PHE A 292 14.12 18.61 -3.39
C PHE A 292 14.29 19.47 -2.12
N ASN A 293 14.07 18.88 -0.94
CA ASN A 293 14.17 19.59 0.34
C ASN A 293 15.59 20.06 0.67
N SER A 294 16.60 19.38 0.12
CA SER A 294 18.01 19.76 0.29
C SER A 294 18.48 20.76 -0.78
N GLY A 295 17.62 21.12 -1.73
CA GLY A 295 17.94 22.05 -2.81
C GLY A 295 18.93 21.48 -3.82
N VAL A 296 19.12 20.16 -3.88
CA VAL A 296 20.04 19.54 -4.84
C VAL A 296 19.55 19.86 -6.25
N SER A 297 20.36 20.61 -7.00
CA SER A 297 19.98 21.04 -8.34
C SER A 297 20.03 19.90 -9.35
N ILE A 298 19.12 19.93 -10.33
CA ILE A 298 19.15 19.02 -11.50
C ILE A 298 20.49 19.11 -12.24
N ASN A 299 21.12 20.30 -12.28
CA ASN A 299 22.43 20.46 -12.89
C ASN A 299 23.51 19.63 -12.16
N TYR A 300 23.51 19.63 -10.82
CA TYR A 300 24.46 18.82 -10.04
C TYR A 300 24.25 17.32 -10.29
N LEU A 301 22.99 16.87 -10.37
CA LEU A 301 22.66 15.48 -10.73
C LEU A 301 23.15 15.13 -12.14
N ASN A 302 22.97 16.04 -13.11
CA ASN A 302 23.48 15.87 -14.47
C ASN A 302 25.01 15.80 -14.55
N GLU A 303 25.71 16.63 -13.76
CA GLU A 303 27.16 16.58 -13.66
C GLU A 303 27.63 15.23 -13.09
N LEU A 304 26.98 14.74 -12.03
CA LEU A 304 27.24 13.41 -11.46
C LEU A 304 26.96 12.29 -12.47
N ASN A 305 25.82 12.34 -13.15
CA ASN A 305 25.43 11.34 -14.16
C ASN A 305 26.41 11.31 -15.33
N THR A 306 26.77 12.48 -15.87
CA THR A 306 27.73 12.61 -16.99
C THR A 306 29.12 12.12 -16.60
N ALA A 307 29.52 12.33 -15.35
CA ALA A 307 30.78 11.83 -14.81
C ALA A 307 30.74 10.33 -14.42
N GLY A 308 29.57 9.69 -14.47
CA GLY A 308 29.40 8.27 -14.09
C GLY A 308 29.34 8.02 -12.58
N PHE A 309 29.07 9.05 -11.76
CA PHE A 309 29.05 8.98 -10.31
C PHE A 309 27.66 8.97 -9.67
N LEU A 310 26.59 9.01 -10.47
CA LEU A 310 25.21 9.02 -9.95
C LEU A 310 24.93 7.77 -9.10
N ASP A 311 25.29 6.60 -9.61
CA ASP A 311 25.11 5.30 -8.94
C ASP A 311 26.17 5.00 -7.86
N THR A 312 27.21 5.83 -7.75
CA THR A 312 28.27 5.64 -6.75
C THR A 312 27.77 5.97 -5.34
N PHE A 313 26.81 6.88 -5.23
CA PHE A 313 26.32 7.37 -3.95
C PHE A 313 24.81 7.14 -3.80
N SER A 314 24.36 6.82 -2.59
CA SER A 314 22.94 6.91 -2.27
C SER A 314 22.44 8.35 -2.42
N TYR A 315 21.13 8.57 -2.60
CA TYR A 315 20.56 9.93 -2.63
C TYR A 315 20.96 10.76 -1.39
N SER A 316 21.08 10.12 -0.21
CA SER A 316 21.58 10.77 1.01
C SER A 316 23.06 11.15 0.92
N GLY A 317 23.88 10.35 0.24
CA GLY A 317 25.27 10.68 -0.05
C GLY A 317 25.37 11.84 -1.03
N ILE A 318 24.56 11.85 -2.09
CA ILE A 318 24.46 12.97 -3.05
C ILE A 318 24.10 14.28 -2.32
N ILE A 319 23.09 14.24 -1.44
CA ILE A 319 22.72 15.38 -0.59
C ILE A 319 23.90 15.82 0.28
N GLY A 320 24.61 14.88 0.90
CA GLY A 320 25.78 15.18 1.73
C GLY A 320 26.88 15.89 0.94
N LEU A 321 27.21 15.39 -0.26
CA LEU A 321 28.19 15.99 -1.15
C LEU A 321 27.77 17.39 -1.59
N TYR A 322 26.50 17.56 -1.98
CA TYR A 322 25.94 18.84 -2.41
C TYR A 322 25.99 19.87 -1.28
N ASN A 323 25.53 19.53 -0.08
CA ASN A 323 25.50 20.43 1.08
C ASN A 323 26.90 20.81 1.59
N ALA A 324 27.92 19.98 1.30
CA ALA A 324 29.31 20.27 1.59
C ALA A 324 30.03 20.99 0.43
N ASP A 325 29.28 21.44 -0.58
CA ASP A 325 29.78 22.12 -1.78
C ASP A 325 30.88 21.33 -2.50
N VAL A 326 30.83 19.99 -2.46
CA VAL A 326 31.82 19.13 -3.13
C VAL A 326 31.54 19.14 -4.64
N PRO A 327 32.43 19.71 -5.47
CA PRO A 327 32.23 19.75 -6.91
C PRO A 327 32.48 18.37 -7.52
N VAL A 328 31.77 18.04 -8.60
CA VAL A 328 31.98 16.77 -9.33
C VAL A 328 33.41 16.65 -9.84
N GLU A 329 34.09 17.76 -10.12
CA GLU A 329 35.49 17.76 -10.51
C GLU A 329 36.43 17.20 -9.43
N PHE A 330 36.12 17.43 -8.15
CA PHE A 330 36.90 16.83 -7.05
C PHE A 330 36.73 15.30 -7.02
N LEU A 331 35.52 14.80 -7.31
CA LEU A 331 35.26 13.36 -7.42
C LEU A 331 36.09 12.73 -8.54
N LYS A 332 36.20 13.40 -9.70
CA LYS A 332 37.05 12.93 -10.80
C LYS A 332 38.52 12.86 -10.39
N VAL A 333 39.03 13.86 -9.66
CA VAL A 333 40.42 13.83 -9.15
C VAL A 333 40.65 12.64 -8.23
N LEU A 334 39.67 12.27 -7.40
CA LEU A 334 39.75 11.08 -6.55
C LEU A 334 39.69 9.79 -7.39
N ASP A 335 38.82 9.73 -8.39
CA ASP A 335 38.64 8.56 -9.27
C ASP A 335 39.87 8.31 -10.16
N ASP A 336 40.44 9.35 -10.76
CA ASP A 336 41.67 9.30 -11.57
C ASP A 336 42.87 8.79 -10.77
N ARG A 337 42.85 8.98 -9.45
CA ARG A 337 43.85 8.47 -8.50
C ARG A 337 43.50 7.10 -7.93
N SER A 338 42.39 6.52 -8.37
CA SER A 338 41.83 5.25 -7.88
C SER A 338 41.54 5.27 -6.37
N LEU A 339 41.19 6.43 -5.82
CA LEU A 339 40.85 6.60 -4.40
C LEU A 339 39.34 6.51 -4.17
N LEU A 340 38.54 6.96 -5.12
CA LEU A 340 37.08 7.12 -4.92
C LEU A 340 36.37 5.80 -4.59
N VAL A 341 36.78 4.69 -5.21
CA VAL A 341 36.16 3.36 -5.05
C VAL A 341 36.13 2.85 -3.60
N ASP A 342 37.10 3.28 -2.79
CA ASP A 342 37.23 2.86 -1.39
C ASP A 342 36.67 3.90 -0.40
N MET A 343 36.12 5.01 -0.89
CA MET A 343 35.67 6.13 -0.06
C MET A 343 34.15 6.18 0.06
N SER A 344 33.66 6.29 1.28
CA SER A 344 32.30 6.75 1.56
C SER A 344 32.14 8.23 1.22
N TYR A 345 30.90 8.68 0.98
CA TYR A 345 30.63 10.12 0.76
C TYR A 345 31.14 10.99 1.92
N SER A 346 31.14 10.48 3.16
CA SER A 346 31.66 11.20 4.33
C SER A 346 33.18 11.38 4.29
N GLU A 347 33.92 10.38 3.81
CA GLU A 347 35.37 10.46 3.62
C GLU A 347 35.72 11.40 2.46
N VAL A 348 34.90 11.42 1.40
CA VAL A 348 35.03 12.38 0.30
C VAL A 348 34.90 13.81 0.83
N ILE A 349 33.87 14.07 1.64
CA ILE A 349 33.66 15.40 2.26
C ILE A 349 34.84 15.78 3.15
N GLN A 350 35.34 14.85 3.97
CA GLN A 350 36.51 15.10 4.81
C GLN A 350 37.76 15.42 3.99
N ALA A 351 37.99 14.68 2.90
CA ALA A 351 39.11 14.93 2.00
C ALA A 351 38.99 16.31 1.32
N TYR A 352 37.79 16.68 0.86
CA TYR A 352 37.54 17.99 0.24
C TYR A 352 37.76 19.15 1.21
N ASN A 353 37.29 19.00 2.45
CA ASN A 353 37.48 20.00 3.51
C ASN A 353 38.93 20.11 3.99
N ALA A 354 39.77 19.10 3.74
CA ALA A 354 41.20 19.15 4.08
C ALA A 354 42.06 19.75 2.95
N ASP A 355 41.53 19.77 1.71
CA ASP A 355 42.19 20.35 0.53
C ASP A 355 41.94 21.87 0.39
N ASN A 356 40.91 22.39 1.07
CA ASN A 356 40.54 23.81 1.15
C ASN A 356 40.81 24.39 2.55
#